data_AF-A0A0F9GV99-F1
#
_entry.id   AF-A0A0F9GV99-F1
#
_cell.length_a   1.000
_cell.length_b   1.000
_cell.length_c   1.000
_cell.angle_alpha   90.00
_cell.angle_beta   90.00
_cell.angle_gamma   90.00
#
_symmetry.space_group_name_H-M   'P 1'
#
loop_
_entity.id
_entity.type
_entity.pdbx_description
1 polymer ?
#
loop_
_entity_poly.entity_id
_entity_poly.type
_entity_poly.pdbx_seq_one_letter_code
_entity_poly.pdbx_strand_id
1 'polypeptide(L)'
;DKVSTKKSGAWIFTFETIDFLDGETISKFTKLAHTDGNILFATRRLDMKDLANIPEPDETSKTDGKTPSQRLRAVLFVRWKQLGKTGDFDAYYRKSMEHFIDTVKEKLEPE
;
A
#
# COMPACT_ATOMS: atom_id res chain seq x y z
N ASP A 1 -2.34 -19.14 17.62
CA ASP A 1 -2.69 -18.22 16.51
C ASP A 1 -4.00 -17.52 16.76
N LYS A 2 -3.98 -16.18 16.68
CA LYS A 2 -5.17 -15.34 16.79
C LYS A 2 -5.29 -14.47 15.55
N VAL A 3 -6.48 -14.46 14.96
CA VAL A 3 -6.84 -13.57 13.85
C VAL A 3 -7.84 -12.54 14.37
N SER A 4 -7.58 -11.26 14.14
CA SER A 4 -8.51 -10.19 14.52
C SER A 4 -8.60 -9.12 13.42
N THR A 5 -9.71 -8.38 13.39
CA THR A 5 -9.98 -7.37 12.37
C THR A 5 -10.02 -5.98 13.00
N LYS A 6 -9.33 -5.01 12.38
CA LYS A 6 -9.44 -3.60 12.76
C LYS A 6 -10.77 -3.03 12.26
N LYS A 7 -11.23 -1.92 12.86
CA LYS A 7 -12.40 -1.15 12.39
C LYS A 7 -12.33 -0.73 10.91
N SER A 8 -11.13 -0.71 10.31
CA SER A 8 -10.90 -0.43 8.89
C SER A 8 -11.04 -1.64 7.96
N GLY A 9 -11.33 -2.84 8.49
CA GLY A 9 -11.37 -4.09 7.71
C GLY A 9 -10.00 -4.77 7.49
N ALA A 10 -8.91 -4.20 8.02
CA ALA A 10 -7.59 -4.82 7.96
C ALA A 10 -7.46 -6.01 8.92
N TRP A 11 -6.76 -7.06 8.50
CA TRP A 11 -6.53 -8.28 9.28
C TRP A 11 -5.22 -8.16 10.07
N ILE A 12 -5.25 -8.59 11.34
CA ILE A 12 -4.08 -8.72 12.21
C ILE A 12 -3.83 -10.22 12.41
N PHE A 13 -2.63 -10.66 12.06
CA PHE A 13 -2.14 -12.00 12.32
C PHE A 13 -1.20 -11.96 13.54
N THR A 14 -1.44 -12.82 14.52
CA THR A 14 -0.57 -13.01 15.68
C THR A 14 -0.08 -14.45 15.70
N PHE A 15 1.23 -14.61 15.55
CA PHE A 15 1.93 -15.89 15.68
C PHE A 15 2.58 -15.95 17.07
N GLU A 16 2.23 -16.97 17.83
CA GLU A 16 2.86 -17.26 19.11
C GLU A 16 3.88 -18.36 18.87
N THR A 17 5.15 -18.05 19.11
CA THR A 17 6.22 -19.05 19.08
C THR A 17 6.26 -19.77 20.42
N ILE A 18 6.90 -20.94 20.46
CA ILE A 18 7.16 -21.66 21.71
C ILE A 18 7.89 -20.77 22.71
N ASP A 19 7.51 -20.91 23.98
CA ASP A 19 8.29 -20.34 25.07
C ASP A 19 9.67 -21.02 25.08
N PHE A 20 10.72 -20.24 25.35
CA PHE A 20 12.15 -20.63 25.30
C PHE A 20 12.81 -20.68 23.91
N LEU A 21 12.72 -19.57 23.16
CA LEU A 21 13.63 -19.32 22.05
C LEU A 21 15.05 -19.06 22.59
N ASP A 22 16.06 -19.66 21.95
CA ASP A 22 17.45 -19.36 22.26
C ASP A 22 17.84 -17.95 21.79
N GLY A 23 18.95 -17.43 22.32
CA GLY A 23 19.41 -16.07 22.01
C GLY A 23 19.68 -15.84 20.52
N GLU A 24 20.08 -16.88 19.79
CA GLU A 24 20.30 -16.81 18.35
C GLU A 24 18.99 -16.63 17.59
N THR A 25 17.95 -17.40 17.95
CA THR A 25 16.63 -17.31 17.32
C THR A 25 15.97 -15.96 17.60
N ILE A 26 16.09 -15.43 18.82
CA ILE A 26 15.61 -14.08 19.17
C ILE A 26 16.32 -13.02 18.33
N SER A 27 17.64 -13.15 18.14
CA SER A 27 18.42 -12.23 17.30
C SER A 27 17.95 -12.23 15.84
N LYS A 28 17.65 -13.41 15.29
CA LYS A 28 17.09 -13.55 13.93
C LYS A 28 15.73 -12.87 13.81
N PHE A 29 14.81 -13.11 14.75
CA PHE A 29 13.49 -12.45 14.72
C PHE A 29 13.58 -10.93 14.89
N THR A 30 14.44 -10.45 15.80
CA THR A 30 14.64 -9.01 16.01
C THR A 30 15.18 -8.31 14.76
N LYS A 31 16.07 -8.97 14.01
CA LYS A 31 16.56 -8.45 12.72
C LYS A 31 15.44 -8.35 11.67
N LEU A 32 14.50 -9.28 11.69
CA LEU A 32 13.36 -9.29 10.75
C LEU A 32 12.24 -8.31 11.11
N ALA A 33 12.15 -7.89 12.38
CA ALA A 33 11.09 -7.00 12.86
C ALA A 33 11.06 -5.62 12.18
N HIS A 34 12.17 -5.21 11.55
CA HIS A 34 12.32 -3.93 10.86
C HIS A 34 12.59 -4.09 9.37
N THR A 35 12.37 -5.28 8.81
CA THR A 35 12.52 -5.55 7.38
C THR A 35 11.16 -5.78 6.73
N ASP A 36 11.01 -5.28 5.52
CA ASP A 36 9.86 -5.61 4.68
C ASP A 36 9.97 -7.06 4.19
N GLY A 37 8.87 -7.79 4.18
CA GLY A 37 8.86 -9.21 3.83
C GLY A 37 7.51 -9.69 3.32
N ASN A 38 7.53 -10.76 2.53
CA ASN A 38 6.33 -11.39 2.00
C ASN A 38 5.82 -12.49 2.93
N ILE A 39 4.51 -12.53 3.16
CA ILE A 39 3.82 -13.64 3.81
C ILE A 39 3.11 -14.45 2.73
N LEU A 40 3.44 -15.75 2.62
CA LEU A 40 2.86 -16.64 1.62
C LEU A 40 1.90 -17.64 2.26
N PHE A 41 0.72 -17.78 1.67
CA PHE A 41 -0.26 -18.80 2.02
C PHE A 41 -0.42 -19.75 0.85
N ALA A 42 -0.29 -21.06 1.10
CA ALA A 42 -0.51 -22.09 0.10
C ALA A 42 -1.27 -23.27 0.73
N THR A 43 -2.23 -23.81 -0.02
CA THR A 43 -2.97 -25.03 0.34
C THR A 43 -2.20 -26.31 -0.01
N ARG A 44 -1.04 -26.16 -0.66
CA ARG A 44 -0.10 -27.22 -1.02
C ARG A 44 1.29 -26.90 -0.48
N ARG A 45 2.17 -27.89 -0.47
CA ARG A 45 3.59 -27.68 -0.15
C ARG A 45 4.22 -26.79 -1.23
N LEU A 46 4.96 -25.78 -0.80
CA LEU A 46 5.76 -24.90 -1.65
C LEU A 46 7.14 -25.53 -1.90
N ASP A 47 7.64 -25.41 -3.12
CA ASP A 47 9.01 -25.76 -3.48
C ASP A 47 9.83 -24.53 -3.93
N MET A 48 11.12 -24.72 -4.21
CA MET A 48 12.02 -23.63 -4.60
C MET A 48 11.59 -22.91 -5.89
N LYS A 49 10.86 -23.58 -6.80
CA LYS A 49 10.37 -22.95 -8.03
C LYS A 49 9.23 -21.99 -7.75
N ASP A 50 8.40 -22.31 -6.76
CA ASP A 50 7.32 -21.42 -6.31
C ASP A 50 7.85 -20.14 -5.68
N LEU A 51 9.00 -20.21 -5.02
CA LEU A 51 9.64 -19.08 -4.36
C LEU A 51 10.42 -18.17 -5.32
N ALA A 52 10.73 -18.64 -6.53
CA ALA A 52 11.58 -17.93 -7.49
C ALA A 52 10.93 -16.65 -8.08
N ASN A 53 9.60 -16.51 -7.97
CA ASN A 53 8.84 -15.40 -8.55
C ASN A 53 8.10 -14.56 -7.50
N ILE A 54 8.56 -14.57 -6.25
CA ILE A 54 7.97 -13.73 -5.21
C ILE A 54 8.40 -12.27 -5.49
N PRO A 55 7.47 -11.33 -5.67
CA PRO A 55 7.82 -9.93 -5.87
C PRO A 55 8.63 -9.40 -4.70
N GLU A 56 9.70 -8.65 -4.97
CA GLU A 56 10.37 -7.92 -3.90
C GLU A 56 9.39 -6.90 -3.30
N PRO A 57 9.36 -6.75 -1.96
CA PRO A 57 8.53 -5.74 -1.34
C PRO A 57 8.96 -4.36 -1.86
N ASP A 58 8.06 -3.70 -2.59
CA ASP A 58 8.33 -2.39 -3.20
C ASP A 58 8.45 -1.32 -2.10
N GLU A 59 9.62 -0.69 -2.02
CA GLU A 59 9.88 0.41 -1.09
C GLU A 59 8.95 1.62 -1.29
N THR A 60 8.28 1.74 -2.44
CA THR A 60 7.32 2.83 -2.68
C THR A 60 6.08 2.75 -1.78
N SER A 61 5.82 1.59 -1.16
CA SER A 61 4.78 1.42 -0.13
C SER A 61 5.04 2.21 1.16
N LYS A 62 6.26 2.75 1.35
CA LYS A 62 6.65 3.60 2.49
C LYS A 62 6.02 5.02 2.48
N THR A 63 5.06 5.30 1.58
CA THR A 63 4.30 6.56 1.58
C THR A 63 2.91 6.40 2.19
N ASP A 64 2.79 6.48 3.52
CA ASP A 64 1.52 6.64 4.27
C ASP A 64 0.37 5.66 3.92
N GLY A 65 0.65 4.54 3.23
CA GLY A 65 -0.34 3.64 2.65
C GLY A 65 -1.26 4.28 1.59
N LYS A 66 -0.91 5.45 1.03
CA LYS A 66 -1.72 6.15 0.02
C LYS A 66 -1.08 6.08 -1.35
N THR A 67 -1.81 5.55 -2.32
CA THR A 67 -1.37 5.55 -3.73
C THR A 67 -1.20 6.99 -4.24
N PRO A 68 -0.38 7.22 -5.29
CA PRO A 68 -0.25 8.53 -5.92
C PRO A 68 -1.60 9.16 -6.30
N SER A 69 -2.54 8.37 -6.80
CA SER A 69 -3.89 8.83 -7.14
C SER A 69 -4.71 9.25 -5.91
N GLN A 70 -4.59 8.51 -4.79
CA GLN A 70 -5.21 8.89 -3.52
C GLN A 70 -4.64 10.18 -2.95
N ARG A 71 -3.31 10.36 -3.04
CA ARG A 71 -2.64 11.62 -2.66
C ARG A 71 -3.11 12.80 -3.51
N LEU A 72 -3.18 12.62 -4.83
CA LEU A 72 -3.67 13.66 -5.74
C LEU A 72 -5.10 14.08 -5.40
N ARG A 73 -6.00 13.11 -5.16
CA ARG A 73 -7.39 13.39 -4.75
C ARG A 73 -7.44 14.17 -3.43
N ALA A 74 -6.59 13.82 -2.45
CA ALA A 74 -6.53 14.54 -1.18
C ALA A 74 -6.08 16.00 -1.35
N VAL A 75 -5.08 16.26 -2.18
CA VAL A 75 -4.61 17.63 -2.48
C VAL A 75 -5.69 18.44 -3.19
N LEU A 76 -6.37 17.85 -4.19
CA LEU A 76 -7.48 18.50 -4.90
C LEU A 76 -8.65 18.84 -3.96
N PHE A 77 -8.92 18.00 -2.96
CA PHE A 77 -9.94 18.28 -1.94
C PHE A 77 -9.60 19.51 -1.09
N VAL A 78 -8.36 19.63 -0.65
CA VAL A 78 -7.90 20.82 0.09
C VAL A 78 -8.01 22.07 -0.78
N ARG A 79 -7.60 22.00 -2.04
CA ARG A 79 -7.74 23.12 -3.00
C ARG A 79 -9.19 23.53 -3.21
N TRP A 80 -10.10 22.57 -3.42
CA TRP A 80 -11.53 22.83 -3.55
C TRP A 80 -12.11 23.54 -2.32
N LYS A 81 -11.67 23.14 -1.11
CA LYS A 81 -12.06 23.84 0.13
C LYS A 81 -11.54 25.27 0.17
N GLN A 82 -10.31 25.51 -0.25
CA GLN A 82 -9.71 26.85 -0.30
C GLN A 82 -10.40 27.76 -1.32
N LEU A 83 -10.92 27.20 -2.41
CA LEU A 83 -11.70 27.92 -3.44
C LEU A 83 -13.15 28.21 -3.02
N GLY A 84 -13.52 27.96 -1.76
CA GLY A 84 -14.86 28.28 -1.23
C GLY A 84 -15.89 27.18 -1.39
N LYS A 85 -15.47 25.93 -1.70
CA LYS A 85 -16.35 24.75 -1.77
C LYS A 85 -17.53 24.91 -2.74
N THR A 86 -17.28 25.48 -3.90
CA THR A 86 -18.32 25.66 -4.92
C THR A 86 -18.68 24.31 -5.56
N GLY A 87 -19.97 23.96 -5.49
CA GLY A 87 -20.51 22.73 -6.10
C GLY A 87 -20.16 21.44 -5.35
N ASP A 88 -20.28 20.31 -6.04
CA ASP A 88 -19.91 18.99 -5.52
C ASP A 88 -18.42 18.68 -5.74
N PHE A 89 -17.77 18.06 -4.76
CA PHE A 89 -16.34 17.76 -4.85
C PHE A 89 -16.04 16.69 -5.91
N ASP A 90 -16.89 15.69 -6.11
CA ASP A 90 -16.64 14.67 -7.14
C ASP A 90 -16.74 15.26 -8.54
N ALA A 91 -17.68 16.19 -8.76
CA ALA A 91 -17.73 16.97 -10.00
C ALA A 91 -16.45 17.82 -10.21
N TYR A 92 -15.97 18.51 -9.17
CA TYR A 92 -14.71 19.26 -9.21
C TYR A 92 -13.50 18.36 -9.51
N TYR A 93 -13.43 17.20 -8.85
CA TYR A 93 -12.35 16.23 -9.00
C TYR A 93 -12.30 15.71 -10.43
N ARG A 94 -13.43 15.25 -10.98
CA ARG A 94 -13.51 14.78 -12.38
C ARG A 94 -13.07 15.86 -13.36
N LYS A 95 -13.59 17.08 -13.22
CA LYS A 95 -13.20 18.21 -14.07
C LYS A 95 -11.70 18.51 -13.99
N SER A 96 -11.12 18.46 -12.79
CA SER A 96 -9.69 18.71 -12.57
C SER A 96 -8.82 17.61 -13.18
N MET A 97 -9.27 16.36 -13.12
CA MET A 97 -8.59 15.21 -13.72
C MET A 97 -8.59 15.30 -15.25
N GLU A 98 -9.75 15.53 -15.87
CA GLU A 98 -9.84 15.69 -17.33
C GLU A 98 -8.95 16.84 -17.82
N HIS A 99 -8.99 18.00 -17.15
CA HIS A 99 -8.15 19.13 -17.52
C HIS A 99 -6.65 18.80 -17.43
N PHE A 100 -6.23 18.06 -16.40
CA PHE A 100 -4.83 17.61 -16.29
C PHE A 100 -4.46 16.63 -17.40
N ILE A 101 -5.34 15.67 -17.71
CA ILE A 101 -5.15 14.70 -18.78
C ILE A 101 -5.00 15.43 -20.12
N ASP A 102 -5.88 16.38 -20.42
CA ASP A 102 -5.83 17.15 -21.66
C ASP A 102 -4.55 17.98 -21.77
N THR A 103 -4.11 18.60 -20.66
CA THR A 103 -2.82 19.32 -20.60
C THR A 103 -1.62 18.41 -20.91
N VAL A 104 -1.70 17.14 -20.51
CA VAL A 104 -0.65 16.15 -20.82
C VAL A 104 -0.76 15.71 -22.27
N LYS A 105 -1.97 15.42 -22.76
CA LYS A 105 -2.22 15.03 -24.16
C LYS A 105 -1.74 16.06 -25.17
N GLU A 106 -1.95 17.34 -24.88
CA GLU A 106 -1.48 18.46 -25.72
C GLU A 106 0.04 18.49 -25.90
N LYS A 107 0.80 17.82 -25.03
CA LYS A 107 2.27 17.74 -25.08
C LYS A 107 2.79 16.45 -25.70
N LEU A 108 1.91 15.54 -26.09
CA LEU A 108 2.30 14.29 -26.73
C LEU A 108 2.57 14.55 -28.22
N GLU A 109 3.68 14.02 -28.72
CA GLU A 109 3.93 13.96 -30.16
C GLU A 109 2.98 12.93 -30.79
N PRO A 110 2.46 13.18 -32.02
CA PRO A 110 1.70 12.17 -32.74
C PRO A 110 2.61 10.96 -33.05
N GLU A 111 2.10 9.75 -32.80
CA GLU A 111 2.75 8.48 -33.15
C GLU A 111 2.83 8.24 -34.66
#